data_AF-A0A8H6P6C4-F1
#
_entry.id   AF-A0A8H6P6C4-F1
#
_cell.length_a   1.000
_cell.length_b   1.000
_cell.length_c   1.000
_cell.angle_alpha   90.00
_cell.angle_beta   90.00
_cell.angle_gamma   90.00
#
_symmetry.space_group_name_H-M   'P 1'
#
loop_
_entity.id
_entity.type
_entity.pdbx_description
1 polymer ?
#
loop_
_entity_poly.entity_id
_entity_poly.type
_entity_poly.pdbx_seq_one_letter_code
_entity_poly.pdbx_strand_id
1 'polypeptide(L)'
;MPTRVVGEKLISMYIDVVEKTHHFLALPVFQQQLLRFWDRPTEAEDGWLALLFVIFFLGQEAHRAVSCVLIDLLPSVPRTEFLEVSQGFLHRTSLIAHPNLDIIRTLCLMVVAKQMVQMSCSAMDTSWCLTGLIVRIAMSMGLHSARVDDPRLGRAEQQMLNVLWKSIMYLNLPTTPLDQKPMRLLCKYTAETRYLLLRASEALRISHPTTGEARQAIMLDILFRWLLLSVHRPFAHDECAPLRYPLSYWTCLDCALAILVQQRDLWGAPPDSSPVSRSFARLFWPDFLVASLTLSLYLLRADWPLDPPPSSGYSGMPARATLQTPCDRAGISGN
;
A
#
# COMPACT_ATOMS: atom_id res chain seq x y z
N MET A 1 23.49 5.43 -15.52
CA MET A 1 22.76 4.19 -15.90
C MET A 1 23.48 3.01 -15.27
N PRO A 2 22.76 2.08 -14.61
CA PRO A 2 23.37 0.84 -14.11
C PRO A 2 23.76 -0.10 -15.26
N THR A 3 24.61 -1.09 -14.99
CA THR A 3 24.87 -2.18 -15.95
C THR A 3 23.58 -2.97 -16.19
N ARG A 4 23.44 -3.60 -17.37
CA ARG A 4 22.24 -4.38 -17.72
C ARG A 4 21.88 -5.43 -16.66
N VAL A 5 22.88 -6.19 -16.19
CA VAL A 5 22.70 -7.21 -15.14
C VAL A 5 22.14 -6.60 -13.85
N VAL A 6 22.69 -5.46 -13.42
CA VAL A 6 22.22 -4.75 -12.22
C VAL A 6 20.80 -4.20 -12.45
N GLY A 7 20.55 -3.59 -13.60
CA GLY A 7 19.23 -3.06 -13.97
C GLY A 7 18.15 -4.13 -13.99
N GLU A 8 18.40 -5.28 -14.63
CA GLU A 8 17.47 -6.41 -14.68
C GLU A 8 17.19 -6.96 -13.27
N LYS A 9 18.20 -7.04 -12.40
CA LYS A 9 18.01 -7.46 -11.00
C LYS A 9 17.15 -6.47 -10.20
N LEU A 10 17.37 -5.17 -10.35
CA LEU A 10 16.56 -4.14 -9.71
C LEU A 10 15.11 -4.19 -10.19
N ILE A 11 14.89 -4.34 -11.50
CA ILE A 11 13.56 -4.50 -12.09
C ILE A 11 12.86 -5.73 -11.53
N SER A 12 13.55 -6.88 -11.41
CA SER A 12 12.99 -8.08 -10.79
C SER A 12 12.52 -7.82 -9.36
N MET A 13 13.33 -7.12 -8.55
CA MET A 13 12.97 -6.78 -7.18
C MET A 13 11.76 -5.84 -7.10
N TYR A 14 11.68 -4.86 -8.01
CA TYR A 14 10.49 -4.00 -8.15
C TYR A 14 9.24 -4.83 -8.48
N ILE A 15 9.34 -5.73 -9.47
CA ILE A 15 8.22 -6.56 -9.90
C ILE A 15 7.72 -7.41 -8.73
N ASP A 16 8.65 -7.99 -7.98
CA ASP A 16 8.34 -8.88 -6.88
C ASP A 16 7.67 -8.18 -5.69
N VAL A 17 7.90 -6.89 -5.47
CA VAL A 17 7.37 -6.17 -4.30
C VAL A 17 6.21 -5.24 -4.66
N VAL A 18 6.41 -4.38 -5.67
CA VAL A 18 5.51 -3.26 -5.98
C VAL A 18 4.54 -3.61 -7.11
N GLU A 19 5.03 -4.22 -8.19
CA GLU A 19 4.17 -4.48 -9.36
C GLU A 19 3.08 -5.50 -9.04
N LYS A 20 3.43 -6.59 -8.35
CA LYS A 20 2.49 -7.63 -7.90
C LYS A 20 1.36 -7.12 -6.99
N THR A 21 1.47 -5.89 -6.47
CA THR A 21 0.48 -5.30 -5.58
C THR A 21 -0.30 -4.21 -6.31
N HIS A 22 0.40 -3.25 -6.92
CA HIS A 22 -0.21 -2.07 -7.51
C HIS A 22 -0.50 -2.16 -9.02
N HIS A 23 0.12 -3.09 -9.74
CA HIS A 23 -0.15 -3.34 -11.18
C HIS A 23 -0.12 -2.09 -12.06
N PHE A 24 0.90 -1.24 -11.90
CA PHE A 24 1.01 0.01 -12.67
C PHE A 24 1.46 -0.21 -14.13
N LEU A 25 2.13 -1.33 -14.41
CA LEU A 25 2.74 -1.63 -15.71
C LEU A 25 1.95 -2.72 -16.46
N ALA A 26 1.84 -2.56 -17.78
CA ALA A 26 1.62 -3.71 -18.64
C ALA A 26 2.94 -4.44 -18.86
N LEU A 27 3.23 -5.43 -18.01
CA LEU A 27 4.49 -6.17 -18.03
C LEU A 27 4.95 -6.63 -19.43
N PRO A 28 4.10 -7.20 -20.31
CA PRO A 28 4.55 -7.61 -21.64
C PRO A 28 5.03 -6.44 -22.50
N VAL A 29 4.33 -5.29 -22.42
CA VAL A 29 4.68 -4.08 -23.16
C VAL A 29 5.96 -3.47 -22.61
N PHE A 30 6.07 -3.38 -21.28
CA PHE A 30 7.26 -2.87 -20.61
C PHE A 30 8.51 -3.70 -20.94
N GLN A 31 8.39 -5.04 -20.96
CA GLN A 31 9.50 -5.92 -21.33
C GLN A 31 9.97 -5.69 -22.77
N GLN A 32 9.06 -5.50 -23.72
CA GLN A 32 9.42 -5.17 -25.11
C GLN A 32 10.12 -3.82 -25.21
N GLN A 33 9.64 -2.80 -24.50
CA GLN A 33 10.28 -1.49 -24.45
C GLN A 33 11.68 -1.57 -23.83
N LEU A 34 11.84 -2.36 -22.76
CA LEU A 34 13.11 -2.58 -22.09
C LEU A 34 14.14 -3.25 -22.99
N LEU A 35 13.74 -4.28 -23.76
CA LEU A 35 14.62 -4.92 -24.75
C LEU A 35 15.11 -3.92 -25.80
N ARG A 36 14.18 -3.13 -26.38
CA ARG A 36 14.54 -2.08 -27.35
C ARG A 36 15.48 -1.04 -26.76
N PHE A 37 15.27 -0.64 -25.51
CA PHE A 37 16.14 0.30 -24.81
C PHE A 37 17.56 -0.25 -24.65
N TRP A 38 17.72 -1.53 -24.30
CA TRP A 38 19.05 -2.14 -24.19
C TRP A 38 19.79 -2.20 -25.52
N ASP A 39 19.06 -2.34 -26.63
CA ASP A 39 19.65 -2.31 -27.98
C ASP A 39 19.94 -0.88 -28.45
N ARG A 40 19.06 0.08 -28.13
CA ARG A 40 19.11 1.47 -28.61
C ARG A 40 18.75 2.49 -27.50
N PRO A 41 19.67 2.78 -26.57
CA PRO A 41 19.36 3.59 -25.40
C PRO A 41 19.11 5.07 -25.72
N THR A 42 19.59 5.58 -26.85
CA THR A 42 19.44 7.00 -27.26
C THR A 42 18.06 7.33 -27.83
N GLU A 43 17.27 6.32 -28.20
CA GLU A 43 15.93 6.50 -28.78
C GLU A 43 14.83 6.59 -27.70
N ALA A 44 15.17 6.39 -26.43
CA ALA A 44 14.20 6.36 -25.35
C ALA A 44 13.67 7.76 -25.01
N GLU A 45 12.34 7.87 -24.91
CA GLU A 45 11.65 9.10 -24.52
C GLU A 45 11.89 9.43 -23.04
N ASP A 46 11.95 10.73 -22.71
CA ASP A 46 12.16 11.22 -21.35
C ASP A 46 11.11 10.67 -20.36
N GLY A 47 9.84 10.56 -20.76
CA GLY A 47 8.77 10.02 -19.89
C GLY A 47 8.99 8.54 -19.52
N TRP A 48 9.46 7.74 -20.47
CA TRP A 48 9.78 6.34 -20.24
C TRP A 48 11.07 6.17 -19.44
N LEU A 49 12.08 7.01 -19.68
CA LEU A 49 13.30 7.05 -18.86
C LEU A 49 12.97 7.42 -17.41
N ALA A 50 12.11 8.42 -17.19
CA ALA A 50 11.63 8.78 -15.86
C ALA A 50 10.99 7.58 -15.14
N LEU A 51 10.16 6.81 -15.86
CA LEU A 51 9.54 5.59 -15.36
C LEU A 51 10.57 4.51 -15.01
N LEU A 52 11.53 4.25 -15.90
CA LEU A 52 12.58 3.24 -15.68
C LEU A 52 13.42 3.57 -14.45
N PHE A 53 13.80 4.83 -14.26
CA PHE A 53 14.63 5.25 -13.14
C PHE A 53 13.90 5.17 -11.78
N VAL A 54 12.59 5.47 -11.72
CA VAL A 54 11.83 5.25 -10.48
C VAL A 54 11.65 3.76 -10.17
N ILE A 55 11.56 2.91 -11.20
CA ILE A 55 11.58 1.44 -11.05
C ILE A 55 12.93 0.97 -10.48
N PHE A 56 14.06 1.47 -10.98
CA PHE A 56 15.37 1.15 -10.41
C PHE A 56 15.49 1.59 -8.95
N PHE A 57 14.99 2.78 -8.62
CA PHE A 57 14.95 3.26 -7.24
C PHE A 57 14.16 2.32 -6.33
N LEU A 58 12.93 1.96 -6.71
CA LEU A 58 12.08 1.06 -5.94
C LEU A 58 12.69 -0.35 -5.83
N GLY A 59 13.31 -0.84 -6.90
CA GLY A 59 14.08 -2.08 -6.90
C GLY A 59 15.24 -2.06 -5.92
N GLN A 60 15.93 -0.91 -5.80
CA GLN A 60 17.03 -0.72 -4.85
C GLN A 60 16.52 -0.69 -3.41
N GLU A 61 15.38 -0.02 -3.16
CA GLU A 61 14.77 -0.01 -1.83
C GLU A 61 14.25 -1.38 -1.41
N ALA A 62 13.69 -2.14 -2.36
CA ALA A 62 13.33 -3.54 -2.17
C ALA A 62 14.57 -4.39 -1.88
N HIS A 63 15.68 -4.17 -2.59
CA HIS A 63 16.95 -4.87 -2.35
C HIS A 63 17.54 -4.56 -0.98
N ARG A 64 17.54 -3.30 -0.51
CA ARG A 64 18.10 -2.94 0.80
C ARG A 64 17.41 -3.62 1.98
N ALA A 65 16.10 -3.86 1.88
CA ALA A 65 15.38 -4.63 2.88
C ALA A 65 15.74 -6.13 2.87
N VAL A 66 16.32 -6.63 1.78
CA VAL A 66 16.94 -7.97 1.64
C VAL A 66 18.38 -7.98 2.19
N SER A 67 19.20 -7.02 1.78
CA SER A 67 20.64 -6.92 2.09
C SER A 67 21.00 -6.67 3.54
N CYS A 68 20.05 -6.26 4.40
CA CYS A 68 20.32 -6.19 5.84
C CYS A 68 20.75 -7.57 6.44
N VAL A 69 20.64 -8.65 5.64
CA VAL A 69 21.04 -10.03 5.98
C VAL A 69 22.21 -10.58 5.14
N LEU A 70 22.60 -9.96 4.01
CA LEU A 70 23.60 -10.50 3.06
C LEU A 70 24.58 -9.43 2.56
N ILE A 71 25.82 -9.83 2.25
CA ILE A 71 26.89 -8.96 1.72
C ILE A 71 26.41 -8.26 0.44
N ASP A 72 26.47 -6.92 0.43
CA ASP A 72 26.00 -6.08 -0.67
C ASP A 72 26.79 -6.33 -1.97
N LEU A 73 26.15 -6.99 -2.93
CA LEU A 73 26.65 -7.16 -4.30
C LEU A 73 26.27 -5.99 -5.22
N LEU A 74 25.43 -5.07 -4.76
CA LEU A 74 25.03 -3.87 -5.50
C LEU A 74 25.98 -2.70 -5.14
N PRO A 75 26.47 -1.94 -6.13
CA PRO A 75 27.40 -0.84 -5.88
C PRO A 75 26.83 0.20 -4.90
N SER A 76 27.72 0.96 -4.26
CA SER A 76 27.46 2.07 -3.32
C SER A 76 26.76 3.28 -3.98
N VAL A 77 25.67 3.06 -4.71
CA VAL A 77 24.87 4.12 -5.32
C VAL A 77 24.13 4.87 -4.20
N PRO A 78 24.30 6.21 -4.10
CA PRO A 78 23.54 7.03 -3.18
C PRO A 78 22.04 6.73 -3.28
N ARG A 79 21.37 6.70 -2.13
CA ARG A 79 19.97 6.28 -2.04
C ARG A 79 19.06 7.05 -2.98
N THR A 80 19.27 8.35 -3.14
CA THR A 80 18.41 9.26 -3.89
C THR A 80 18.74 9.37 -5.37
N GLU A 81 19.89 8.89 -5.83
CA GLU A 81 20.41 9.17 -7.18
C GLU A 81 19.41 8.77 -8.28
N PHE A 82 18.88 7.55 -8.25
CA PHE A 82 17.91 7.11 -9.26
C PHE A 82 16.60 7.91 -9.23
N LEU A 83 16.16 8.35 -8.04
CA LEU A 83 14.95 9.15 -7.90
C LEU A 83 15.16 10.58 -8.41
N GLU A 84 16.31 11.19 -8.14
CA GLU A 84 16.70 12.51 -8.65
C GLU A 84 16.83 12.50 -10.17
N VAL A 85 17.45 11.46 -10.74
CA VAL A 85 17.54 11.29 -12.20
C VAL A 85 16.15 11.12 -12.82
N SER A 86 15.28 10.30 -12.22
CA SER A 86 13.88 10.16 -12.64
C SER A 86 13.15 11.51 -12.66
N GLN A 87 13.31 12.30 -11.60
CA GLN A 87 12.77 13.66 -11.53
C GLN A 87 13.33 14.55 -12.65
N GLY A 88 14.64 14.50 -12.90
CA GLY A 88 15.29 15.27 -13.97
C GLY A 88 14.66 15.01 -15.35
N PHE A 89 14.38 13.75 -15.68
CA PHE A 89 13.67 13.40 -16.91
C PHE A 89 12.21 13.87 -16.90
N LEU A 90 11.50 13.69 -15.78
CA LEU A 90 10.11 14.13 -15.65
C LEU A 90 9.96 15.64 -15.87
N HIS A 91 10.89 16.47 -15.39
CA HIS A 91 10.87 17.93 -15.60
C HIS A 91 11.04 18.34 -17.06
N ARG A 92 11.61 17.48 -17.91
CA ARG A 92 11.74 17.74 -19.36
C ARG A 92 10.46 17.40 -20.13
N THR A 93 9.56 16.62 -19.52
CA THR A 93 8.29 16.24 -20.13
C THR A 93 7.25 17.35 -20.03
N SER A 94 6.33 17.40 -21.00
CA SER A 94 5.22 18.36 -20.99
C SER A 94 4.04 17.85 -20.16
N LEU A 95 4.25 17.68 -18.86
CA LEU A 95 3.31 17.06 -17.92
C LEU A 95 1.90 17.68 -17.93
N ILE A 96 1.81 19.00 -18.11
CA ILE A 96 0.56 19.76 -18.06
C ILE A 96 -0.15 19.79 -19.41
N ALA A 97 0.59 19.91 -20.52
CA ALA A 97 -0.01 20.07 -21.83
C ALA A 97 -0.29 18.73 -22.54
N HIS A 98 0.57 17.72 -22.32
CA HIS A 98 0.49 16.43 -23.00
C HIS A 98 0.76 15.26 -22.02
N PRO A 99 -0.14 15.01 -21.06
CA PRO A 99 0.02 13.90 -20.13
C PRO A 99 -0.09 12.56 -20.87
N ASN A 100 0.83 11.64 -20.57
CA ASN A 100 0.83 10.28 -21.11
C ASN A 100 0.83 9.24 -19.97
N LEU A 101 0.66 7.96 -20.34
CA LEU A 101 0.57 6.88 -19.36
C LEU A 101 1.88 6.66 -18.58
N ASP A 102 3.03 6.97 -19.17
CA ASP A 102 4.32 6.76 -18.50
C ASP A 102 4.59 7.84 -17.46
N ILE A 103 4.19 9.08 -17.73
CA ILE A 103 4.21 10.19 -16.78
C ILE A 103 3.34 9.86 -15.56
N ILE A 104 2.08 9.46 -15.76
CA ILE A 104 1.18 9.15 -14.63
C ILE A 104 1.67 7.95 -13.82
N ARG A 105 2.17 6.89 -14.48
CA ARG A 105 2.79 5.74 -13.80
C ARG A 105 4.00 6.16 -12.99
N THR A 106 4.85 7.02 -13.56
CA THR A 106 6.03 7.56 -12.87
C THR A 106 5.63 8.32 -11.62
N LEU A 107 4.66 9.25 -11.72
CA LEU A 107 4.16 10.00 -10.57
C LEU A 107 3.59 9.08 -9.48
N CYS A 108 2.82 8.04 -9.86
CA CYS A 108 2.29 7.06 -8.90
C CYS A 108 3.42 6.32 -8.19
N LEU A 109 4.42 5.85 -8.93
CA LEU A 109 5.58 5.16 -8.37
C LEU A 109 6.46 6.08 -7.52
N MET A 110 6.50 7.39 -7.80
CA MET A 110 7.13 8.37 -6.93
C MET A 110 6.41 8.51 -5.57
N VAL A 111 5.08 8.41 -5.54
CA VAL A 111 4.32 8.35 -4.27
C VAL A 111 4.68 7.10 -3.48
N VAL A 112 4.71 5.93 -4.15
CA VAL A 112 5.11 4.66 -3.53
C VAL A 112 6.57 4.71 -3.02
N ALA A 113 7.47 5.32 -3.80
CA ALA A 113 8.85 5.53 -3.41
C ALA A 113 8.95 6.36 -2.11
N LYS A 114 8.20 7.45 -2.00
CA LYS A 114 8.14 8.26 -0.78
C LYS A 114 7.61 7.46 0.42
N GLN A 115 6.63 6.57 0.22
CA GLN A 115 6.10 5.70 1.29
C GLN A 115 7.15 4.71 1.80
N MET A 116 7.93 4.07 0.91
CA MET A 116 8.97 3.10 1.30
C MET A 116 10.16 3.71 2.03
N VAL A 117 10.49 4.97 1.72
CA VAL A 117 11.81 5.54 2.02
C VAL A 117 11.92 6.08 3.45
N GLN A 118 10.79 6.31 4.12
CA GLN A 118 10.68 7.16 5.31
C GLN A 118 11.13 8.59 5.02
N MET A 119 10.27 9.55 5.32
CA MET A 119 10.68 10.92 5.58
C MET A 119 9.74 11.50 6.64
N SER A 120 10.31 12.38 7.46
CA SER A 120 9.68 13.24 8.47
C SER A 120 8.28 13.76 8.13
N CYS A 121 7.57 14.24 9.16
CA CYS A 121 6.25 14.89 9.04
C CYS A 121 6.13 15.86 7.84
N SER A 122 7.21 16.55 7.46
CA SER A 122 7.26 17.47 6.31
C SER A 122 7.12 16.83 4.92
N ALA A 123 7.44 15.54 4.75
CA ALA A 123 7.38 14.87 3.46
C ALA A 123 6.01 14.23 3.17
N MET A 124 5.24 13.89 4.21
CA MET A 124 3.85 13.44 4.09
C MET A 124 2.95 14.52 3.46
N ASP A 125 3.22 15.80 3.74
CA ASP A 125 2.46 16.91 3.15
C ASP A 125 2.62 16.98 1.62
N THR A 126 3.80 16.62 1.11
CA THR A 126 4.07 16.65 -0.34
C THR A 126 3.48 15.47 -1.10
N SER A 127 3.23 14.33 -0.45
CA SER A 127 2.61 13.16 -1.11
C SER A 127 1.11 13.41 -1.35
N TRP A 128 0.41 14.09 -0.43
CA TRP A 128 -0.98 14.50 -0.62
C TRP A 128 -1.17 15.38 -1.87
N CYS A 129 -0.39 16.45 -1.99
CA CYS A 129 -0.45 17.34 -3.14
C CYS A 129 -0.12 16.61 -4.46
N LEU A 130 0.90 15.74 -4.44
CA LEU A 130 1.27 14.93 -5.60
C LEU A 130 0.14 13.98 -6.00
N THR A 131 -0.49 13.29 -5.05
CA THR A 131 -1.62 12.40 -5.33
C THR A 131 -2.83 13.16 -5.85
N GLY A 132 -3.14 14.35 -5.31
CA GLY A 132 -4.18 15.21 -5.85
C GLY A 132 -3.92 15.65 -7.30
N LEU A 133 -2.66 15.93 -7.65
CA LEU A 133 -2.27 16.22 -9.04
C LEU A 133 -2.44 15.00 -9.94
N ILE A 134 -1.99 13.81 -9.50
CA ILE A 134 -2.14 12.55 -10.22
C ILE A 134 -3.60 12.29 -10.57
N VAL A 135 -4.50 12.45 -9.59
CA VAL A 135 -5.95 12.26 -9.80
C VAL A 135 -6.51 13.20 -10.86
N ARG A 136 -6.13 14.49 -10.84
CA ARG A 136 -6.58 15.47 -11.85
C ARG A 136 -6.08 15.14 -13.24
N ILE A 137 -4.81 14.73 -13.37
CA ILE A 137 -4.23 14.29 -14.65
C ILE A 137 -4.94 13.01 -15.15
N ALA A 138 -5.18 12.04 -14.26
CA ALA A 138 -5.90 10.82 -14.59
C ALA A 138 -7.32 11.13 -15.11
N MET A 139 -8.00 12.08 -14.47
CA MET A 139 -9.34 12.52 -14.87
C MET A 139 -9.31 13.22 -16.24
N SER A 140 -8.36 14.12 -16.49
CA SER A 140 -8.23 14.81 -17.78
C SER A 140 -7.88 13.85 -18.92
N MET A 141 -7.17 12.76 -18.62
CA MET A 141 -6.90 11.66 -19.56
C MET A 141 -8.08 10.70 -19.74
N GLY A 142 -9.18 10.87 -19.01
CA GLY A 142 -10.38 10.03 -19.13
C GLY A 142 -10.33 8.68 -18.42
N LEU A 143 -9.29 8.39 -17.60
CA LEU A 143 -9.14 7.09 -16.93
C LEU A 143 -10.32 6.74 -16.01
N HIS A 144 -10.94 7.75 -15.39
CA HIS A 144 -12.10 7.60 -14.52
C HIS A 144 -13.37 7.10 -15.25
N SER A 145 -13.43 7.29 -16.57
CA SER A 145 -14.57 6.96 -17.42
C SER A 145 -14.30 5.77 -18.36
N ALA A 146 -13.18 5.05 -18.17
CA ALA A 146 -12.86 3.82 -18.90
C ALA A 146 -13.89 2.71 -18.56
N ARG A 147 -15.09 2.79 -19.12
CA ARG A 147 -16.17 1.82 -18.92
C ARG A 147 -15.78 0.48 -19.54
N VAL A 148 -16.31 -0.59 -18.97
CA VAL A 148 -16.07 -1.99 -19.41
C VAL A 148 -16.56 -2.25 -20.84
N ASP A 149 -17.43 -1.39 -21.38
CA ASP A 149 -18.10 -1.59 -22.67
C ASP A 149 -17.83 -0.51 -23.73
N ASP A 150 -16.74 0.27 -23.65
CA ASP A 150 -16.42 1.23 -24.73
C ASP A 150 -16.06 0.47 -26.02
N PRO A 151 -16.89 0.50 -27.08
CA PRO A 151 -16.63 -0.27 -28.30
C PRO A 151 -15.39 0.21 -29.07
N ARG A 152 -14.84 1.38 -28.74
CA ARG A 152 -13.67 1.95 -29.41
C ARG A 152 -12.34 1.46 -28.84
N LEU A 153 -12.34 0.92 -27.62
CA LEU A 153 -11.13 0.52 -26.91
C LEU A 153 -11.10 -1.01 -26.78
N GLY A 154 -9.96 -1.63 -27.08
CA GLY A 154 -9.83 -3.08 -26.94
C GLY A 154 -10.01 -3.51 -25.47
N ARG A 155 -10.65 -4.66 -25.22
CA ARG A 155 -10.91 -5.16 -23.85
C ARG A 155 -9.65 -5.22 -22.97
N ALA A 156 -8.51 -5.59 -23.55
CA ALA A 156 -7.25 -5.67 -22.83
C ALA A 156 -6.74 -4.28 -22.38
N GLU A 157 -6.92 -3.27 -23.23
CA GLU A 157 -6.52 -1.89 -22.95
C GLU A 157 -7.44 -1.25 -21.90
N GLN A 158 -8.75 -1.49 -22.00
CA GLN A 158 -9.73 -1.08 -20.98
C GLN A 158 -9.40 -1.67 -19.61
N GLN A 159 -9.06 -2.96 -19.57
CA GLN A 159 -8.70 -3.61 -18.31
C GLN A 159 -7.45 -2.96 -17.70
N MET A 160 -6.44 -2.67 -18.52
CA MET A 160 -5.22 -1.99 -18.07
C MET A 160 -5.51 -0.60 -17.50
N LEU A 161 -6.33 0.22 -18.18
CA LEU A 161 -6.69 1.55 -17.70
C LEU A 161 -7.54 1.50 -16.42
N ASN A 162 -8.45 0.52 -16.32
CA ASN A 162 -9.26 0.30 -15.12
C ASN A 162 -8.42 -0.11 -13.90
N VAL A 163 -7.43 -0.99 -14.10
CA VAL A 163 -6.50 -1.39 -13.04
C VAL A 163 -5.70 -0.17 -12.59
N LEU A 164 -5.14 0.60 -13.52
CA LEU A 164 -4.40 1.83 -13.21
C LEU A 164 -5.25 2.85 -12.43
N TRP A 165 -6.50 3.09 -12.87
CA TRP A 165 -7.43 3.97 -12.15
C TRP A 165 -7.69 3.49 -10.72
N LYS A 166 -7.96 2.20 -10.52
CA LYS A 166 -8.16 1.62 -9.18
C LYS A 166 -6.93 1.81 -8.29
N SER A 167 -5.73 1.62 -8.84
CA SER A 167 -4.48 1.82 -8.10
C SER A 167 -4.23 3.29 -7.75
N ILE A 168 -4.60 4.23 -8.64
CA ILE A 168 -4.55 5.67 -8.33
C ILE A 168 -5.53 6.02 -7.20
N MET A 169 -6.74 5.49 -7.24
CA MET A 169 -7.73 5.69 -6.17
C MET A 169 -7.25 5.11 -4.84
N TYR A 170 -6.57 3.95 -4.86
CA TYR A 170 -5.93 3.37 -3.70
C TYR A 170 -4.89 4.32 -3.10
N LEU A 171 -3.98 4.90 -3.91
CA LEU A 171 -2.98 5.86 -3.42
C LEU A 171 -3.61 7.15 -2.84
N ASN A 172 -4.76 7.57 -3.39
CA ASN A 172 -5.47 8.76 -2.93
C ASN A 172 -6.19 8.56 -1.61
N LEU A 173 -6.69 7.34 -1.34
CA LEU A 173 -7.60 7.10 -0.22
C LEU A 173 -6.96 7.41 1.16
N PRO A 174 -5.74 6.96 1.48
CA PRO A 174 -5.06 7.27 2.75
C PRO A 174 -4.79 8.75 3.00
N THR A 175 -4.74 9.53 1.93
CA THR A 175 -4.33 10.93 2.00
C THR A 175 -5.51 11.89 2.12
N THR A 176 -6.73 11.42 1.81
CA THR A 176 -7.96 12.22 1.95
C THR A 176 -8.33 12.48 3.42
N PRO A 177 -8.48 13.75 3.85
CA PRO A 177 -9.03 14.04 5.16
C PRO A 177 -10.50 13.58 5.17
N LEU A 178 -10.77 12.56 5.99
CA LEU A 178 -12.13 12.13 6.28
C LEU A 178 -12.77 13.20 7.16
N ASP A 179 -13.55 14.07 6.52
CA ASP A 179 -14.32 15.09 7.22
C ASP A 179 -15.23 14.45 8.29
N GLN A 180 -15.47 15.15 9.39
CA GLN A 180 -16.25 14.60 10.50
C GLN A 180 -17.70 14.36 10.07
N LYS A 181 -18.03 13.12 9.71
CA LYS A 181 -19.39 12.74 9.34
C LYS A 181 -20.21 12.43 10.60
N PRO A 182 -21.52 12.74 10.59
CA PRO A 182 -22.41 12.39 11.69
C PRO A 182 -22.48 10.86 11.88
N MET A 183 -22.61 10.43 13.14
CA MET A 183 -22.54 9.02 13.59
C MET A 183 -23.47 8.05 12.82
N ARG A 184 -24.59 8.53 12.25
CA ARG A 184 -25.50 7.68 11.45
C ARG A 184 -24.93 7.26 10.09
N LEU A 185 -24.21 8.15 9.41
CA LEU A 185 -23.53 7.82 8.15
C LEU A 185 -22.32 6.91 8.42
N LEU A 186 -21.66 7.10 9.56
CA LEU A 186 -20.57 6.25 10.05
C LEU A 186 -20.99 4.77 10.08
N CYS A 187 -22.10 4.41 10.74
CA CYS A 187 -22.56 3.01 10.81
C CYS A 187 -22.75 2.34 9.44
N LYS A 188 -23.24 3.07 8.42
CA LYS A 188 -23.42 2.53 7.07
C LYS A 188 -22.08 2.22 6.41
N TYR A 189 -21.14 3.17 6.44
CA TYR A 189 -19.80 2.96 5.90
C TYR A 189 -19.03 1.87 6.67
N THR A 190 -19.23 1.76 7.99
CA THR A 190 -18.66 0.69 8.82
C THR A 190 -19.12 -0.69 8.34
N ALA A 191 -20.41 -0.88 8.08
CA ALA A 191 -20.95 -2.17 7.61
C ALA A 191 -20.40 -2.55 6.23
N GLU A 192 -20.42 -1.61 5.28
CA GLU A 192 -19.87 -1.82 3.93
C GLU A 192 -18.37 -2.13 3.97
N THR A 193 -17.60 -1.37 4.76
CA THR A 193 -16.15 -1.59 4.91
C THR A 193 -15.85 -2.92 5.57
N ARG A 194 -16.60 -3.33 6.60
CA ARG A 194 -16.47 -4.65 7.22
C ARG A 194 -16.80 -5.80 6.27
N TYR A 195 -17.82 -5.63 5.41
CA TYR A 195 -18.13 -6.62 4.38
C TYR A 195 -16.97 -6.79 3.39
N LEU A 196 -16.36 -5.69 2.94
CA LEU A 196 -15.19 -5.73 2.07
C LEU A 196 -13.96 -6.32 2.77
N LEU A 197 -13.75 -6.00 4.04
CA LEU A 197 -12.70 -6.58 4.88
C LEU A 197 -12.85 -8.11 4.97
N LEU A 198 -14.07 -8.61 5.23
CA LEU A 198 -14.34 -10.07 5.26
C LEU A 198 -13.97 -10.75 3.94
N ARG A 199 -14.28 -10.12 2.80
CA ARG A 199 -13.89 -10.64 1.48
C ARG A 199 -12.37 -10.65 1.27
N ALA A 200 -11.68 -9.60 1.71
CA ALA A 200 -10.22 -9.55 1.65
C ALA A 200 -9.56 -10.62 2.53
N SER A 201 -10.06 -10.80 3.76
CA SER A 201 -9.57 -11.84 4.66
C SER A 201 -9.84 -13.25 4.12
N GLU A 202 -10.98 -13.48 3.45
CA GLU A 202 -11.27 -14.76 2.81
C GLU A 202 -10.36 -15.03 1.61
N ALA A 203 -10.12 -14.01 0.77
CA ALA A 203 -9.14 -14.12 -0.32
C ALA A 203 -7.73 -14.46 0.21
N LEU A 204 -7.33 -13.85 1.33
CA LEU A 204 -6.04 -14.14 1.97
C LEU A 204 -5.94 -15.59 2.46
N ARG A 205 -7.04 -16.18 2.96
CA ARG A 205 -7.05 -17.58 3.44
C ARG A 205 -6.87 -18.60 2.33
N ILE A 206 -7.40 -18.32 1.14
CA ILE A 206 -7.35 -19.25 0.00
C ILE A 206 -6.10 -19.04 -0.86
N SER A 207 -5.48 -17.86 -0.83
CA SER A 207 -4.28 -17.55 -1.61
C SER A 207 -3.01 -18.10 -0.96
N HIS A 208 -2.07 -18.55 -1.79
CA HIS A 208 -0.75 -18.96 -1.31
C HIS A 208 0.05 -17.73 -0.82
N PRO A 209 0.75 -17.78 0.33
CA PRO A 209 1.31 -16.61 1.02
C PRO A 209 2.31 -15.77 0.19
N THR A 210 2.89 -16.34 -0.86
CA THR A 210 3.89 -15.70 -1.72
C THR A 210 3.33 -15.17 -3.05
N THR A 211 2.04 -15.36 -3.35
CA THR A 211 1.44 -14.92 -4.62
C THR A 211 1.12 -13.42 -4.60
N GLY A 212 1.00 -12.83 -5.79
CA GLY A 212 0.51 -11.45 -5.92
C GLY A 212 -0.89 -11.28 -5.32
N GLU A 213 -1.76 -12.28 -5.48
CA GLU A 213 -3.11 -12.30 -4.92
C GLU A 213 -3.11 -12.20 -3.39
N ALA A 214 -2.28 -12.98 -2.70
CA ALA A 214 -2.15 -12.88 -1.24
C ALA A 214 -1.69 -11.48 -0.83
N ARG A 215 -0.73 -10.88 -1.54
CA ARG A 215 -0.26 -9.52 -1.22
C ARG A 215 -1.30 -8.45 -1.49
N GLN A 216 -2.10 -8.59 -2.55
CA GLN A 216 -3.26 -7.72 -2.79
C GLN A 216 -4.31 -7.86 -1.69
N ALA A 217 -4.58 -9.09 -1.23
CA ALA A 217 -5.51 -9.33 -0.13
C ALA A 217 -5.01 -8.67 1.17
N ILE A 218 -3.71 -8.79 1.49
CA ILE A 218 -3.08 -8.09 2.64
C ILE A 218 -3.20 -6.57 2.48
N MET A 219 -2.88 -6.04 1.29
CA MET A 219 -2.96 -4.60 1.00
C MET A 219 -4.38 -4.07 1.21
N LEU A 220 -5.40 -4.81 0.76
CA LEU A 220 -6.80 -4.46 0.94
C LEU A 220 -7.25 -4.61 2.40
N ASP A 221 -6.82 -5.65 3.11
CA ASP A 221 -7.13 -5.85 4.54
C ASP A 221 -6.59 -4.68 5.37
N ILE A 222 -5.33 -4.28 5.18
CA ILE A 222 -4.74 -3.09 5.82
C ILE A 222 -5.51 -1.83 5.45
N LEU A 223 -5.86 -1.63 4.17
CA LEU A 223 -6.62 -0.47 3.73
C LEU A 223 -8.00 -0.36 4.39
N PHE A 224 -8.75 -1.46 4.44
CA PHE A 224 -10.08 -1.46 5.05
C PHE A 224 -10.01 -1.23 6.55
N ARG A 225 -8.99 -1.77 7.23
CA ARG A 225 -8.73 -1.47 8.65
C ARG A 225 -8.30 -0.02 8.87
N TRP A 226 -7.48 0.54 7.99
CA TRP A 226 -7.11 1.96 8.00
C TRP A 226 -8.35 2.86 7.83
N LEU A 227 -9.24 2.52 6.90
CA LEU A 227 -10.51 3.22 6.70
C LEU A 227 -11.34 3.20 7.98
N LEU A 228 -11.53 2.02 8.58
CA LEU A 228 -12.25 1.87 9.83
C LEU A 228 -11.61 2.68 10.97
N LEU A 229 -10.29 2.63 11.13
CA LEU A 229 -9.55 3.43 12.12
C LEU A 229 -9.81 4.91 11.93
N SER A 230 -9.65 5.42 10.72
CA SER A 230 -9.76 6.84 10.42
C SER A 230 -11.18 7.36 10.64
N VAL A 231 -12.17 6.56 10.24
CA VAL A 231 -13.59 6.88 10.31
C VAL A 231 -14.14 6.80 11.75
N HIS A 232 -13.62 5.90 12.59
CA HIS A 232 -14.02 5.77 14.01
C HIS A 232 -13.16 6.60 14.99
N ARG A 233 -11.97 7.05 14.59
CA ARG A 233 -11.00 7.79 15.42
C ARG A 233 -11.63 8.93 16.24
N PRO A 234 -12.48 9.82 15.70
CA PRO A 234 -13.01 10.94 16.48
C PRO A 234 -13.85 10.50 17.69
N PHE A 235 -14.56 9.38 17.57
CA PHE A 235 -15.43 8.85 18.63
C PHE A 235 -14.70 7.91 19.58
N ALA A 236 -13.71 7.18 19.06
CA ALA A 236 -12.93 6.22 19.84
C ALA A 236 -12.03 6.89 20.88
N HIS A 237 -11.63 8.16 20.70
CA HIS A 237 -10.75 8.88 21.63
C HIS A 237 -11.48 9.71 22.69
N ASP A 238 -12.82 9.78 22.66
CA ASP A 238 -13.65 10.38 23.72
C ASP A 238 -13.29 9.74 25.08
N GLU A 239 -13.20 10.54 26.15
CA GLU A 239 -12.78 10.06 27.47
C GLU A 239 -13.68 8.91 27.99
N CYS A 240 -14.96 8.95 27.64
CA CYS A 240 -15.98 7.95 27.99
C CYS A 240 -16.34 7.05 26.79
N ALA A 241 -15.46 6.93 25.79
CA ALA A 241 -15.70 6.14 24.57
C ALA A 241 -16.20 4.70 24.81
N PRO A 242 -15.70 3.92 25.80
CA PRO A 242 -16.19 2.56 26.04
C PRO A 242 -17.70 2.48 26.34
N LEU A 243 -18.25 3.49 27.01
CA LEU A 243 -19.66 3.55 27.41
C LEU A 243 -20.51 4.28 26.36
N ARG A 244 -20.00 5.38 25.81
CA ARG A 244 -20.74 6.29 24.93
C ARG A 244 -20.69 5.87 23.46
N TYR A 245 -19.57 5.32 23.01
CA TYR A 245 -19.31 4.93 21.62
C TYR A 245 -18.66 3.53 21.53
N PRO A 246 -19.28 2.48 22.11
CA PRO A 246 -18.67 1.15 22.20
C PRO A 246 -18.27 0.58 20.84
N LEU A 247 -19.11 0.74 19.81
CA LEU A 247 -18.79 0.27 18.46
C LEU A 247 -17.48 0.89 17.93
N SER A 248 -17.31 2.21 18.08
CA SER A 248 -16.11 2.92 17.62
C SER A 248 -14.88 2.52 18.41
N TYR A 249 -15.03 2.43 19.74
CA TYR A 249 -13.99 2.00 20.65
C TYR A 249 -13.41 0.62 20.27
N TRP A 250 -14.28 -0.40 20.14
CA TRP A 250 -13.84 -1.77 19.84
C TRP A 250 -13.35 -1.93 18.41
N THR A 251 -13.95 -1.22 17.45
CA THR A 251 -13.49 -1.26 16.05
C THR A 251 -12.08 -0.71 15.91
N CYS A 252 -11.77 0.42 16.56
CA CYS A 252 -10.42 0.98 16.52
C CYS A 252 -9.39 0.07 17.18
N LEU A 253 -9.71 -0.51 18.35
CA LEU A 253 -8.80 -1.43 19.05
C LEU A 253 -8.50 -2.67 18.20
N ASP A 254 -9.52 -3.33 17.65
CA ASP A 254 -9.37 -4.52 16.81
C ASP A 254 -8.61 -4.23 15.52
N CYS A 255 -8.90 -3.11 14.86
CA CYS A 255 -8.17 -2.71 13.66
C CYS A 255 -6.70 -2.42 13.95
N ALA A 256 -6.40 -1.72 15.05
CA ALA A 256 -5.01 -1.44 15.46
C ALA A 256 -4.25 -2.74 15.76
N LEU A 257 -4.85 -3.64 16.53
CA LEU A 257 -4.24 -4.94 16.85
C LEU A 257 -4.01 -5.79 15.61
N ALA A 258 -5.02 -5.91 14.74
CA ALA A 258 -4.91 -6.71 13.54
C ALA A 258 -3.86 -6.18 12.55
N ILE A 259 -3.75 -4.85 12.39
CA ILE A 259 -2.67 -4.24 11.58
C ILE A 259 -1.29 -4.58 12.16
N LEU A 260 -1.13 -4.54 13.48
CA LEU A 260 0.14 -4.89 14.13
C LEU A 260 0.44 -6.40 14.09
N VAL A 261 -0.59 -7.25 14.12
CA VAL A 261 -0.43 -8.69 13.86
C VAL A 261 0.05 -8.92 12.42
N GLN A 262 -0.54 -8.21 11.45
CA GLN A 262 -0.09 -8.26 10.06
C GLN A 262 1.38 -7.83 9.94
N GLN A 263 1.78 -6.78 10.67
CA GLN A 263 3.17 -6.35 10.77
C GLN A 263 4.06 -7.49 11.30
N ARG A 264 3.70 -8.09 12.44
CA ARG A 264 4.46 -9.22 13.00
C ARG A 264 4.62 -10.36 11.98
N ASP A 265 3.52 -10.75 11.34
CA ASP A 265 3.50 -11.91 10.44
C ASP A 265 4.32 -11.64 9.16
N LEU A 266 4.27 -10.41 8.63
CA LEU A 266 5.08 -9.99 7.49
C LEU A 266 6.59 -9.99 7.80
N TRP A 267 6.99 -9.57 9.01
CA TRP A 267 8.40 -9.59 9.42
C TRP A 267 8.88 -10.99 9.86
N GLY A 268 7.97 -11.83 10.36
CA GLY A 268 8.20 -13.20 10.79
C GLY A 268 8.09 -14.26 9.68
N ALA A 269 7.93 -13.85 8.42
CA ALA A 269 7.81 -14.76 7.28
C ALA A 269 9.01 -15.71 7.15
N PRO A 270 8.81 -16.95 6.64
CA PRO A 270 9.87 -17.95 6.52
C PRO A 270 11.04 -17.45 5.67
N PRO A 271 12.27 -17.92 5.92
CA PRO A 271 13.51 -17.32 5.41
C PRO A 271 13.51 -17.09 3.89
N ASP A 272 12.99 -18.05 3.11
CA ASP A 272 12.92 -17.99 1.65
C ASP A 272 12.07 -16.84 1.10
N SER A 273 11.04 -16.42 1.86
CA SER A 273 10.12 -15.33 1.48
C SER A 273 10.33 -14.06 2.31
N SER A 274 11.08 -14.16 3.41
CA SER A 274 11.31 -13.10 4.38
C SER A 274 11.80 -11.78 3.78
N PRO A 275 12.73 -11.73 2.80
CA PRO A 275 13.21 -10.45 2.30
C PRO A 275 12.16 -9.70 1.51
N VAL A 276 11.44 -10.38 0.62
CA VAL A 276 10.36 -9.79 -0.17
C VAL A 276 9.19 -9.37 0.73
N SER A 277 8.89 -10.17 1.76
CA SER A 277 7.86 -9.86 2.74
C SER A 277 8.18 -8.58 3.54
N ARG A 278 9.43 -8.43 4.02
CA ARG A 278 9.88 -7.21 4.71
C ARG A 278 9.84 -5.98 3.79
N SER A 279 10.30 -6.12 2.55
CA SER A 279 10.24 -5.04 1.56
C SER A 279 8.80 -4.61 1.26
N PHE A 280 7.90 -5.57 1.12
CA PHE A 280 6.47 -5.32 0.96
C PHE A 280 5.88 -4.61 2.17
N ALA A 281 6.25 -5.04 3.38
CA ALA A 281 5.73 -4.46 4.60
C ALA A 281 6.13 -2.98 4.78
N ARG A 282 7.28 -2.55 4.25
CA ARG A 282 7.70 -1.14 4.27
C ARG A 282 6.72 -0.20 3.55
N LEU A 283 5.87 -0.70 2.64
CA LEU A 283 4.81 0.09 2.00
C LEU A 283 3.79 0.63 3.01
N PHE A 284 3.56 -0.11 4.10
CA PHE A 284 2.51 0.16 5.10
C PHE A 284 3.08 0.75 6.39
N TRP A 285 4.31 1.25 6.38
CA TRP A 285 4.94 1.84 7.56
C TRP A 285 4.08 2.93 8.23
N PRO A 286 3.44 3.87 7.49
CA PRO A 286 2.55 4.85 8.09
C PRO A 286 1.35 4.20 8.81
N ASP A 287 0.79 3.13 8.26
CA ASP A 287 -0.33 2.40 8.86
C ASP A 287 0.08 1.71 10.15
N PHE A 288 1.26 1.08 10.18
CA PHE A 288 1.81 0.47 11.39
C PHE A 288 2.07 1.49 12.49
N LEU A 289 2.59 2.67 12.14
CA LEU A 289 2.79 3.76 13.11
C LEU A 289 1.45 4.24 13.69
N VAL A 290 0.44 4.45 12.83
CA VAL A 290 -0.90 4.86 13.28
C VAL A 290 -1.52 3.80 14.20
N ALA A 291 -1.43 2.52 13.84
CA ALA A 291 -1.94 1.43 14.65
C ALA A 291 -1.21 1.31 15.99
N SER A 292 0.13 1.43 15.99
CA SER A 292 0.95 1.42 17.20
C SER A 292 0.60 2.55 18.14
N LEU A 293 0.52 3.80 17.64
CA LEU A 293 0.12 4.96 18.44
C LEU A 293 -1.30 4.79 19.00
N THR A 294 -2.23 4.29 18.19
CA THR A 294 -3.60 4.01 18.64
C THR A 294 -3.58 3.00 19.77
N LEU A 295 -2.88 1.86 19.63
CA LEU A 295 -2.79 0.87 20.70
C LEU A 295 -2.10 1.42 21.95
N SER A 296 -1.02 2.19 21.81
CA SER A 296 -0.35 2.84 22.94
C SER A 296 -1.28 3.74 23.73
N LEU A 297 -2.16 4.51 23.08
CA LEU A 297 -3.16 5.34 23.76
C LEU A 297 -4.13 4.50 24.60
N TYR A 298 -4.53 3.33 24.11
CA TYR A 298 -5.40 2.42 24.86
C TYR A 298 -4.66 1.81 26.06
N LEU A 299 -3.40 1.43 25.89
CA LEU A 299 -2.59 0.84 26.96
C LEU A 299 -2.21 1.85 28.06
N LEU A 300 -2.10 3.14 27.73
CA LEU A 300 -1.76 4.19 28.69
C LEU A 300 -2.93 4.63 29.57
N ARG A 301 -4.18 4.34 29.18
CA ARG A 301 -5.38 4.69 29.95
C ARG A 301 -5.76 3.51 30.85
N ALA A 302 -5.42 3.60 32.13
CA ALA A 302 -5.62 2.52 33.10
C ALA A 302 -7.08 2.03 33.20
N ASP A 303 -8.06 2.91 32.93
CA ASP A 303 -9.49 2.62 33.06
C ASP A 303 -10.14 2.09 31.76
N TRP A 304 -9.35 1.87 30.70
CA TRP A 304 -9.87 1.47 29.39
C TRP A 304 -9.91 -0.05 29.22
N PRO A 305 -11.08 -0.66 28.97
CA PRO A 305 -11.20 -2.12 28.87
C PRO A 305 -10.54 -2.64 27.59
N LEU A 306 -9.69 -3.66 27.72
CA LEU A 306 -9.04 -4.32 26.57
C LEU A 306 -9.85 -5.51 26.03
N ASP A 307 -10.78 -6.04 26.83
CA ASP A 307 -11.67 -7.13 26.42
C ASP A 307 -13.13 -6.65 26.42
N PRO A 308 -13.92 -6.94 25.37
CA PRO A 308 -15.29 -6.47 25.26
C PRO A 308 -16.19 -7.08 26.33
N PRO A 309 -17.02 -6.28 27.03
CA PRO A 309 -18.02 -6.83 27.92
C PRO A 309 -19.09 -7.59 27.10
N PRO A 310 -19.70 -8.64 27.66
CA PRO A 310 -20.67 -9.49 26.95
C PRO A 310 -21.90 -8.73 26.42
N SER A 311 -22.18 -7.53 26.96
CA SER A 311 -23.28 -6.64 26.56
C SER A 311 -22.95 -5.65 25.44
N SER A 312 -21.70 -5.61 24.94
CA SER A 312 -21.25 -4.58 23.99
C SER A 312 -21.82 -4.71 22.57
N GLY A 313 -22.45 -5.85 22.22
CA GLY A 313 -22.93 -6.13 20.87
C GLY A 313 -21.82 -6.23 19.81
N TYR A 314 -20.55 -6.21 20.24
CA TYR A 314 -19.38 -6.31 19.38
C TYR A 314 -19.03 -7.79 19.14
N SER A 315 -19.08 -8.22 17.88
CA SER A 315 -18.82 -9.60 17.47
C SER A 315 -17.38 -9.88 16.99
N GLY A 316 -16.44 -8.98 17.25
CA GLY A 316 -15.02 -9.18 16.90
C GLY A 316 -14.27 -10.02 17.95
N MET A 317 -13.06 -10.48 17.62
CA MET A 317 -12.23 -11.24 18.56
C MET A 317 -11.72 -10.35 19.71
N PRO A 318 -11.66 -10.86 20.95
CA PRO A 318 -11.11 -10.11 22.09
C PRO A 318 -9.61 -9.86 21.89
N ALA A 319 -9.12 -8.71 22.38
CA ALA A 319 -7.75 -8.25 22.13
C ALA A 319 -6.69 -9.28 22.52
N ARG A 320 -6.88 -9.96 23.66
CA ARG A 320 -5.97 -11.02 24.12
C ARG A 320 -5.94 -12.23 23.20
N ALA A 321 -7.06 -12.60 22.58
CA ALA A 321 -7.10 -13.71 21.62
C ALA A 321 -6.47 -13.33 20.27
N THR A 322 -6.47 -12.05 19.91
CA THR A 322 -5.81 -11.53 18.70
C THR A 322 -4.28 -11.53 18.84
N LEU A 323 -3.75 -11.38 20.05
CA LEU A 323 -2.31 -11.43 20.32
C LEU A 323 -1.72 -12.86 20.32
N GLN A 324 -2.54 -13.87 20.61
CA GLN A 324 -2.13 -15.28 20.59
C GLN A 324 -1.76 -15.75 19.18
N THR A 325 -0.68 -16.52 19.07
CA THR A 325 -0.26 -17.11 17.78
C THR A 325 -1.22 -18.22 17.36
N PRO A 326 -1.27 -18.61 16.06
CA PRO A 326 -2.04 -19.78 15.63
C PRO A 326 -1.66 -21.07 16.39
N CYS A 327 -0.41 -21.16 16.84
CA CYS A 327 0.10 -22.28 17.64
C CYS A 327 -0.51 -22.29 19.06
N ASP A 328 -0.68 -21.11 19.67
CA ASP A 328 -1.29 -20.98 21.00
C ASP A 328 -2.79 -21.32 21.00
N ARG A 329 -3.50 -21.08 19.87
CA ARG A 329 -4.92 -21.42 19.74
C ARG A 329 -5.19 -22.92 19.64
N ALA A 330 -4.25 -23.70 19.09
CA ALA A 330 -4.37 -25.15 18.99
C ALA A 330 -4.12 -25.86 20.33
N GLY A 331 -3.43 -25.20 21.28
CA GLY A 331 -3.15 -25.75 22.62
C GLY A 331 -4.33 -25.67 23.60
N ILE A 332 -5.37 -24.90 23.30
CA ILE A 332 -6.50 -24.66 24.22
C ILE A 332 -7.70 -25.59 23.90
N SER A 333 -7.75 -26.22 22.72
CA SER A 333 -8.79 -27.21 22.39
C SER A 333 -8.48 -28.64 22.89
N GLY A 334 -7.47 -28.79 23.73
CA GLY A 334 -7.08 -30.05 24.36
C GLY A 334 -7.04 -29.92 25.87
N ASN A 335 -8.21 -29.91 26.51
CA ASN A 335 -8.45 -30.44 27.85
C ASN A 335 -9.95 -30.61 28.10
#